data_AF-A0A2J8VF80-F1
#
_entry.id   AF-A0A2J8VF80-F1
#
_cell.length_a   1.000
_cell.length_b   1.000
_cell.length_c   1.000
_cell.angle_alpha   90.00
_cell.angle_beta   90.00
_cell.angle_gamma   90.00
#
_symmetry.space_group_name_H-M   'P 1'
#
loop_
_entity.id
_entity.type
_entity.pdbx_description
1 polymer ?
#
loop_
_entity_poly.entity_id
_entity_poly.type
_entity_poly.pdbx_seq_one_letter_code
_entity_poly.pdbx_strand_id
1 'polypeptide(L)'
;QDPTMLQFKSTPDLLRDQQEAAPPGSVDHMKATIYGILREGSSESETSVRRKVSLVLEKMQPLVAVAGQGELTRKVEELQRKLDEEVKKRQKLEPSRVGLERQLEEKTEECSRLQELLERRKGEAQQSNK
;
A
#
# COMPACT_ATOMS: atom_id res chain seq x y z
N GLN A 1 -20.35 17.38 -52.03
CA GLN A 1 -19.96 16.20 -51.25
C GLN A 1 -18.46 16.12 -51.34
N ASP A 2 -17.75 16.52 -50.27
CA ASP A 2 -16.31 16.27 -50.10
C ASP A 2 -16.08 16.00 -48.60
N PRO A 3 -15.67 14.78 -48.22
CA PRO A 3 -15.48 14.38 -46.84
C PRO A 3 -13.99 14.34 -46.53
N THR A 4 -13.45 15.36 -45.85
CA THR A 4 -12.09 15.25 -45.33
C THR A 4 -11.96 15.93 -43.98
N MET A 5 -11.61 15.07 -43.01
CA MET A 5 -10.83 15.42 -41.83
C MET A 5 -11.57 16.16 -40.73
N LEU A 6 -12.48 15.43 -40.07
CA LEU A 6 -12.64 15.57 -38.62
C LEU A 6 -11.27 15.31 -37.98
N GLN A 7 -10.48 16.39 -37.80
CA GLN A 7 -9.36 16.40 -36.89
C GLN A 7 -9.92 16.15 -35.49
N PHE A 8 -10.02 14.89 -35.10
CA PHE A 8 -9.98 14.50 -33.71
C PHE A 8 -8.64 15.00 -33.17
N LYS A 9 -8.64 16.22 -32.65
CA LYS A 9 -7.58 16.67 -31.76
C LYS A 9 -7.69 15.76 -30.55
N SER A 10 -6.90 14.70 -30.59
CA SER A 10 -6.73 13.73 -29.52
C SER A 10 -6.63 14.45 -28.19
N THR A 11 -7.22 13.86 -27.16
CA THR A 11 -7.05 14.25 -25.78
C THR A 11 -5.59 14.65 -25.56
N PRO A 12 -5.29 15.92 -25.22
CA PRO A 12 -3.93 16.33 -24.94
C PRO A 12 -3.34 15.39 -23.90
N ASP A 13 -2.20 14.79 -24.22
CA ASP A 13 -1.55 13.82 -23.34
C ASP A 13 -0.95 14.56 -22.13
N LEU A 14 -1.73 14.66 -21.04
CA LEU A 14 -1.31 15.27 -19.78
C LEU A 14 -0.15 14.52 -19.11
N LEU A 15 0.27 13.35 -19.62
CA LEU A 15 1.48 12.67 -19.13
C LEU A 15 2.75 13.33 -19.68
N ARG A 16 2.72 13.91 -20.88
CA ARG A 16 3.89 14.62 -21.45
C ARG A 16 4.23 15.88 -20.67
N ASP A 17 3.23 16.67 -20.27
CA ASP A 17 3.44 17.86 -19.45
C ASP A 17 3.94 17.52 -18.03
N GLN A 18 3.66 16.30 -17.55
CA GLN A 18 4.18 15.79 -16.28
C GLN A 18 5.58 15.16 -16.38
N GLN A 19 6.04 14.82 -17.60
CA GLN A 19 7.28 14.09 -17.79
C GLN A 19 8.53 14.97 -17.66
N GLU A 20 8.38 16.29 -17.72
CA GLU A 20 9.48 17.26 -17.55
C GLU A 20 9.58 17.82 -16.12
N ALA A 21 8.57 17.55 -15.29
CA ALA A 21 8.64 17.86 -13.86
C ALA A 21 9.49 16.80 -13.15
N ALA A 22 10.65 17.19 -12.63
CA ALA A 22 11.47 16.31 -11.80
C ALA A 22 10.61 15.64 -10.70
N PRO A 23 10.86 14.37 -10.37
CA PRO A 23 10.06 13.62 -9.40
C PRO A 23 9.85 14.41 -8.11
N PRO A 24 8.64 14.42 -7.52
CA PRO A 24 8.40 15.06 -6.24
C PRO A 24 9.40 14.57 -5.18
N GLY A 25 10.12 15.50 -4.55
CA GLY A 25 11.20 15.17 -3.59
C GLY A 25 12.60 15.05 -4.18
N SER A 26 12.77 15.14 -5.51
CA SER A 26 14.08 15.28 -6.14
C SER A 26 14.69 16.66 -5.86
N VAL A 27 16.02 16.72 -5.84
CA VAL A 27 16.79 17.97 -5.72
C VAL A 27 16.41 18.96 -6.83
N ASP A 28 16.17 18.48 -8.05
CA ASP A 28 15.83 19.36 -9.18
C ASP A 28 14.39 19.88 -9.10
N HIS A 29 13.46 19.08 -8.54
CA HIS A 29 12.11 19.54 -8.21
C HIS A 29 12.17 20.65 -7.15
N MET A 30 12.98 20.43 -6.10
CA MET A 30 13.19 21.42 -5.05
C MET A 30 13.81 22.72 -5.59
N LYS A 31 14.81 22.64 -6.48
CA LYS A 31 15.39 23.81 -7.17
C LYS A 31 14.35 24.60 -7.94
N ALA A 32 13.55 23.90 -8.75
CA ALA A 32 12.53 24.54 -9.59
C ALA A 32 11.48 25.26 -8.73
N THR A 33 11.00 24.62 -7.66
CA THR A 33 10.04 25.20 -6.72
C THR A 33 10.61 26.43 -6.00
N ILE A 34 11.83 26.35 -5.45
CA ILE A 34 12.47 27.49 -4.78
C ILE A 34 12.71 28.63 -5.78
N TYR A 35 13.16 28.32 -6.99
CA TYR A 35 13.38 29.31 -8.04
C TYR A 35 12.08 30.03 -8.40
N GLY A 36 10.98 29.31 -8.59
CA GLY A 36 9.65 29.90 -8.89
C GLY A 36 9.20 30.87 -7.80
N ILE A 37 9.22 30.43 -6.54
CA ILE A 37 8.84 31.25 -5.38
C ILE A 37 9.69 32.52 -5.29
N LEU A 38 11.02 32.37 -5.38
CA LEU A 38 11.94 33.51 -5.28
C LEU A 38 11.79 34.46 -6.47
N ARG A 39 11.49 33.95 -7.66
CA ARG A 39 11.31 34.76 -8.87
C ARG A 39 10.02 35.55 -8.82
N GLU A 40 8.94 34.97 -8.31
CA GLU A 40 7.63 35.65 -8.16
C GLU A 40 7.69 36.77 -7.11
N GLY A 41 8.47 36.59 -6.04
CA GLY A 41 8.59 37.54 -4.94
C GLY A 41 9.72 38.58 -5.06
N SER A 42 10.49 38.62 -6.16
CA SER A 42 11.71 39.43 -6.26
C SER A 42 11.89 40.08 -7.64
N SER A 43 12.31 41.35 -7.65
CA SER A 43 12.75 42.06 -8.86
C SER A 43 14.24 41.87 -9.18
N GLU A 44 14.92 40.97 -8.46
CA GLU A 44 16.35 40.70 -8.67
C GLU A 44 16.64 40.10 -10.05
N SER A 45 17.91 40.15 -10.46
CA SER A 45 18.35 39.49 -11.68
C SER A 45 18.22 37.97 -11.56
N GLU A 46 18.01 37.30 -12.69
CA GLU A 46 17.94 35.84 -12.76
C GLU A 46 19.19 35.17 -12.17
N THR A 47 20.36 35.76 -12.38
CA THR A 47 21.63 35.25 -11.82
C THR A 47 21.69 35.37 -10.30
N SER A 48 21.10 36.43 -9.71
CA SER A 48 21.00 36.55 -8.25
C SER A 48 20.06 35.48 -7.68
N VAL A 49 18.88 35.31 -8.30
CA VAL A 49 17.90 34.30 -7.87
C VAL A 49 18.50 32.89 -7.95
N ARG A 50 19.18 32.53 -9.05
CA ARG A 50 19.87 31.24 -9.18
C ARG A 50 20.94 31.02 -8.10
N ARG A 51 21.73 32.05 -7.76
CA ARG A 51 22.71 31.96 -6.66
C ARG A 51 22.03 31.73 -5.31
N LYS A 52 20.91 32.40 -5.04
CA LYS A 52 20.13 32.21 -3.81
C LYS A 52 19.52 30.82 -3.73
N VAL A 53 19.00 30.27 -4.84
CA VAL A 53 18.51 28.87 -4.90
C VAL A 53 19.63 27.91 -4.49
N SER A 54 20.83 28.06 -5.05
CA SER A 54 21.99 27.24 -4.68
C SER A 54 22.34 27.36 -3.19
N LEU A 55 22.35 28.58 -2.66
CA LEU A 55 22.64 28.83 -1.25
C LEU A 55 21.59 28.22 -0.32
N VAL A 56 20.30 28.34 -0.66
CA VAL A 56 19.20 27.75 0.11
C VAL A 56 19.33 26.22 0.15
N LEU A 57 19.63 25.57 -0.98
CA LEU A 57 19.85 24.13 -1.01
C LEU A 57 21.03 23.70 -0.13
N GLU A 58 22.14 24.42 -0.18
CA GLU A 58 23.32 24.14 0.65
C GLU A 58 22.96 24.24 2.14
N LYS A 59 22.22 25.28 2.54
CA LYS A 59 21.78 25.46 3.93
C LYS A 59 20.72 24.45 4.37
N MET A 60 19.92 23.93 3.44
CA MET A 60 18.91 22.91 3.71
C MET A 60 19.46 21.48 3.67
N GLN A 61 20.64 21.25 3.10
CA GLN A 61 21.23 19.91 3.00
C GLN A 61 21.32 19.16 4.35
N PRO A 62 21.72 19.81 5.48
CA PRO A 62 21.68 19.15 6.79
C PRO A 62 20.25 18.85 7.26
N LEU A 63 19.28 19.71 6.95
CA LEU A 63 17.87 19.52 7.31
C LEU A 63 17.25 18.38 6.50
N VAL A 64 17.56 18.25 5.20
CA VAL A 64 17.14 17.14 4.34
C VAL A 64 17.75 15.82 4.81
N ALA A 65 19.01 15.84 5.26
CA ALA A 65 19.66 14.66 5.84
C ALA A 65 19.04 14.22 7.18
N VAL A 66 18.58 15.17 7.99
CA VAL A 66 17.96 14.92 9.31
C VAL A 66 16.46 14.64 9.21
N ALA A 67 15.75 15.18 8.20
CA ALA A 67 14.30 15.08 8.02
C ALA A 67 13.78 13.72 7.54
N GLY A 68 14.54 12.64 7.74
CA GLY A 68 13.91 11.33 7.91
C GLY A 68 14.04 10.34 6.77
N GLN A 69 14.90 10.50 5.78
CA GLN A 69 15.16 9.38 4.87
C GLN A 69 15.88 8.22 5.59
N GLY A 70 16.85 8.49 6.47
CA GLY A 70 17.60 7.44 7.17
C GLY A 70 16.75 6.65 8.18
N GLU A 71 16.02 7.36 9.03
CA GLU A 71 15.16 6.72 10.04
C GLU A 71 13.92 6.07 9.43
N LEU A 72 13.29 6.70 8.42
CA LEU A 72 12.16 6.11 7.72
C LEU A 72 12.60 4.85 6.97
N THR A 73 13.73 4.89 6.26
CA THR A 73 14.27 3.69 5.57
C THR A 73 14.54 2.57 6.55
N ARG A 74 15.21 2.84 7.68
CA ARG A 74 15.45 1.84 8.73
C ARG A 74 14.16 1.26 9.30
N LYS A 75 13.15 2.10 9.53
CA LYS A 75 11.85 1.67 10.07
C LYS A 75 11.06 0.85 9.04
N VAL A 76 11.15 1.20 7.76
CA VAL A 76 10.57 0.42 6.65
C VAL A 76 11.24 -0.94 6.56
N GLU A 77 12.58 -1.02 6.61
CA GLU A 77 13.33 -2.28 6.62
C GLU A 77 12.98 -3.15 7.84
N GLU A 78 12.85 -2.54 9.01
CA GLU A 78 12.43 -3.24 10.24
C GLU A 78 11.02 -3.82 10.10
N LEU A 79 10.07 -3.02 9.61
CA LEU A 79 8.69 -3.45 9.39
C LEU A 79 8.60 -4.55 8.33
N GLN A 80 9.39 -4.45 7.25
CA GLN A 80 9.45 -5.49 6.22
C GLN A 80 9.93 -6.81 6.81
N ARG A 81 10.99 -6.80 7.62
CA ARG A 81 11.49 -8.01 8.29
C ARG A 81 10.44 -8.62 9.22
N LYS A 82 9.77 -7.79 10.04
CA LYS A 82 8.70 -8.25 10.94
C LYS A 82 7.54 -8.86 10.16
N LEU A 83 7.16 -8.26 9.03
CA LEU A 83 6.11 -8.79 8.16
C LEU A 83 6.51 -10.17 7.62
N ASP A 84 7.73 -10.32 7.11
CA ASP A 84 8.21 -11.59 6.57
C ASP A 84 8.27 -12.70 7.63
N GLU A 85 8.68 -12.36 8.86
CA GLU A 85 8.67 -13.28 10.00
C GLU A 85 7.25 -13.73 10.36
N GLU A 86 6.30 -12.81 10.43
CA GLU A 86 4.89 -13.12 10.72
C GLU A 86 4.23 -13.94 9.61
N VAL A 87 4.53 -13.64 8.34
CA VAL A 87 4.07 -14.46 7.21
C VAL A 87 4.61 -15.89 7.31
N LYS A 88 5.90 -16.06 7.63
CA LYS A 88 6.48 -17.40 7.85
C LYS A 88 5.84 -18.13 9.02
N LYS A 89 5.56 -17.45 10.13
CA LYS A 89 4.86 -18.06 11.28
C LYS A 89 3.46 -18.51 10.89
N ARG A 90 2.70 -17.66 10.19
CA ARG A 90 1.36 -18.01 9.67
C ARG A 90 1.41 -19.21 8.75
N GLN A 91 2.31 -19.24 7.78
CA GLN A 91 2.48 -20.38 6.86
C GLN A 91 2.80 -21.70 7.60
N LYS A 92 3.53 -21.65 8.71
CA LYS A 92 3.81 -22.85 9.53
C LYS A 92 2.61 -23.31 10.35
N LEU A 93 1.79 -22.38 10.81
CA LEU A 93 0.62 -22.67 11.65
C LEU A 93 -0.62 -23.04 10.83
N GLU A 94 -0.71 -22.57 9.58
CA GLU A 94 -1.84 -22.78 8.70
C GLU A 94 -2.24 -24.26 8.51
N PRO A 95 -1.32 -25.20 8.28
CA PRO A 95 -1.68 -26.62 8.13
C PRO A 95 -2.24 -27.22 9.43
N SER A 96 -1.70 -26.80 10.59
CA SER A 96 -2.20 -27.25 11.89
C SER A 96 -3.61 -26.71 12.15
N ARG A 97 -3.86 -25.43 11.81
CA ARG A 97 -5.18 -24.82 11.90
C ARG A 97 -6.21 -25.59 11.07
N VAL A 98 -5.91 -25.83 9.79
CA VAL A 98 -6.80 -26.60 8.89
C VAL A 98 -7.02 -28.03 9.39
N GLY A 99 -5.98 -28.66 9.94
CA GLY A 99 -6.08 -30.00 10.52
C GLY A 99 -6.98 -30.06 11.76
N LEU A 100 -6.93 -29.04 12.61
CA LEU A 100 -7.79 -28.91 13.79
C LEU A 100 -9.25 -28.59 13.41
N GLU A 101 -9.46 -27.71 12.41
CA GLU A 101 -10.79 -27.39 11.89
C GLU A 101 -11.49 -28.65 11.33
N ARG A 102 -10.77 -29.47 10.57
CA ARG A 102 -11.30 -30.76 10.08
C ARG A 102 -11.68 -31.70 11.21
N GLN A 103 -10.81 -31.86 12.22
CA GLN A 103 -11.11 -32.73 13.37
C GLN A 103 -12.33 -32.26 14.15
N LEU A 104 -12.51 -30.94 14.27
CA LEU A 104 -13.67 -30.36 14.91
C LEU A 104 -14.95 -30.67 14.13
N GLU A 105 -14.92 -30.56 12.80
CA GLU A 105 -16.05 -30.88 11.93
C GLU A 105 -16.43 -32.36 12.01
N GLU A 106 -15.44 -33.26 11.91
CA GLU A 106 -15.66 -34.71 12.07
C GLU A 106 -16.31 -35.07 13.42
N LYS A 107 -15.84 -34.45 14.51
CA LYS A 107 -16.41 -34.67 15.85
C LYS A 107 -17.82 -34.09 15.98
N THR A 108 -18.09 -32.96 15.33
CA THR A 108 -19.42 -32.33 15.32
C THR A 108 -20.43 -33.20 14.56
N GLU A 109 -20.02 -33.77 13.42
CA GLU A 109 -20.84 -34.73 12.68
C GLU A 109 -21.09 -36.00 13.50
N GLU A 110 -20.07 -36.55 14.15
CA GLU A 110 -20.19 -37.75 14.98
C GLU A 110 -21.18 -37.52 16.13
N CYS A 111 -21.06 -36.40 16.85
CA CYS A 111 -22.02 -36.02 17.89
C CYS A 111 -23.45 -35.92 17.36
N SER A 112 -23.64 -35.31 16.19
CA SER A 112 -24.95 -35.16 15.57
C SER A 112 -25.56 -36.53 15.21
N ARG A 113 -24.78 -37.43 14.60
CA ARG A 113 -25.22 -38.80 14.26
C ARG A 113 -25.59 -39.60 15.50
N LEU A 114 -24.79 -39.51 16.56
CA LEU A 114 -25.07 -40.20 17.83
C LEU A 114 -26.35 -39.67 18.48
N GLN A 115 -26.56 -38.35 18.44
CA GLN A 115 -27.78 -37.73 18.96
C GLN A 115 -29.02 -38.20 18.20
N GLU A 116 -28.97 -38.26 16.87
CA GLU A 116 -30.06 -38.81 16.06
C GLU A 116 -30.36 -40.28 16.40
N LEU A 117 -29.33 -41.12 16.56
CA LEU A 117 -29.50 -42.52 16.93
C LEU A 117 -30.13 -42.68 18.32
N LEU A 118 -29.74 -41.83 19.27
CA LEU A 118 -30.34 -41.80 20.60
C LEU A 118 -31.82 -41.43 20.54
N GLU A 119 -32.18 -40.40 19.79
CA GLU A 119 -33.59 -39.98 19.65
C GLU A 119 -34.43 -41.05 18.92
N ARG A 120 -33.89 -41.71 17.89
CA ARG A 120 -34.57 -42.85 17.24
C ARG A 120 -34.84 -43.99 18.22
N ARG A 121 -33.81 -44.43 18.97
CA ARG A 121 -33.96 -45.50 19.98
C ARG A 121 -34.94 -45.15 21.09
N LYS A 122 -34.96 -43.89 21.54
CA LYS A 122 -35.98 -43.42 22.50
C LYS A 122 -37.39 -43.53 21.92
N GLY A 123 -37.57 -43.10 20.67
CA GLY A 123 -38.86 -43.22 19.98
C GLY A 123 -39.34 -44.67 19.83
N GLU A 124 -38.47 -45.58 19.41
CA GLU A 124 -38.77 -47.00 19.27
C GLU A 124 -39.13 -47.65 20.62
N ALA A 125 -38.39 -47.36 21.68
CA ALA A 125 -38.66 -47.87 23.03
C ALA A 125 -40.01 -47.37 23.57
N GLN A 126 -40.40 -46.13 23.28
CA GLN A 126 -41.70 -45.57 23.65
C GLN A 126 -42.86 -46.18 22.86
N GLN A 127 -42.64 -46.63 21.62
CA GLN A 127 -43.65 -47.30 20.80
C GLN A 127 -43.86 -48.75 21.22
N SER A 128 -42.81 -49.45 21.64
CA SER A 128 -42.87 -50.85 22.10
C SER A 128 -43.57 -51.03 23.47
N ASN A 129 -43.68 -49.96 24.25
CA ASN A 129 -44.27 -49.96 25.60
C ASN A 129 -45.75 -49.50 25.62
N LYS A 130 -46.39 -49.37 24.45
CA LYS A 130 -47.81 -49.06 24.27
C LYS A 130 -48.53 -50.26 23.66
#